data_AF-A0A0F8XM87-F1
#
_entry.id   AF-A0A0F8XM87-F1
#
_cell.length_a   1.000
_cell.length_b   1.000
_cell.length_c   1.000
_cell.angle_alpha   90.00
_cell.angle_beta   90.00
_cell.angle_gamma   90.00
#
_symmetry.space_group_name_H-M   'P 1'
#
loop_
_entity.id
_entity.type
_entity.pdbx_description
1 polymer ?
#
loop_
_entity_poly.entity_id
_entity_poly.type
_entity_poly.pdbx_seq_one_letter_code
_entity_poly.pdbx_strand_id
1 'polypeptide(L)' 'MMTVAELIKRLQEMEPESLVVMATDEEGNGFAPLGEIELGAYEDGEIKLAELTDELRKQGYGEEDVSVDGVRAVVLWP' A
#
# COMPACT_ATOMS: atom_id res chain seq x y z
N MET A 1 -11.43 -8.19 8.69
CA MET A 1 -10.69 -8.10 9.96
C MET A 1 -9.54 -9.08 9.90
N MET A 2 -8.35 -8.56 9.68
CA MET A 2 -7.13 -9.36 9.65
C MET A 2 -6.62 -9.64 11.06
N THR A 3 -6.25 -10.88 11.34
CA THR A 3 -5.56 -11.25 12.58
C THR A 3 -4.06 -11.02 12.48
N VAL A 4 -3.37 -10.99 13.63
CA VAL A 4 -1.89 -10.90 13.67
C VAL A 4 -1.22 -12.05 12.90
N ALA A 5 -1.76 -13.27 12.98
CA ALA A 5 -1.20 -14.42 12.30
C ALA A 5 -1.33 -14.33 10.77
N GLU A 6 -2.43 -13.76 10.27
CA GLU A 6 -2.63 -13.50 8.84
C GLU A 6 -1.73 -12.36 8.35
N LEU A 7 -1.65 -11.27 9.13
CA LEU A 7 -0.76 -10.15 8.84
C LEU A 7 0.70 -10.61 8.69
N ILE A 8 1.22 -11.40 9.64
CA ILE A 8 2.59 -11.91 9.57
C ILE A 8 2.83 -12.71 8.28
N LYS A 9 1.88 -13.58 7.90
CA LYS A 9 2.00 -14.38 6.67
C LYS A 9 2.06 -13.49 5.43
N ARG A 10 1.21 -12.46 5.36
CA ARG A 10 1.20 -11.50 4.24
C ARG A 10 2.50 -10.71 4.16
N LEU A 11 3.01 -10.22 5.29
CA LEU A 11 4.26 -9.46 5.32
C LEU A 11 5.48 -10.29 4.93
N GLN A 12 5.47 -11.61 5.18
CA GLN A 12 6.54 -12.52 4.74
C GLN A 12 6.63 -12.70 3.22
N GLU A 13 5.58 -12.35 2.48
CA GLU A 13 5.54 -12.39 1.01
C GLU A 13 6.10 -11.09 0.38
N MET A 14 6.39 -10.07 1.19
CA MET A 14 6.78 -8.73 0.74
C MET A 14 8.29 -8.48 0.88
N GLU A 15 8.77 -7.43 0.20
CA GLU A 15 10.18 -7.01 0.30
C GLU A 15 10.49 -6.55 1.73
N PRO A 16 11.49 -7.16 2.42
CA PRO A 16 11.70 -6.97 3.85
C PRO A 16 12.20 -5.57 4.24
N GLU A 17 12.76 -4.83 3.28
CA GLU A 17 13.28 -3.48 3.48
C GLU A 17 12.28 -2.39 3.05
N SER A 18 11.07 -2.78 2.62
CA SER A 18 10.01 -1.83 2.28
C SER A 18 9.57 -1.03 3.51
N LEU A 19 9.26 0.25 3.30
CA LEU A 19 8.67 1.10 4.33
C LEU A 19 7.26 0.61 4.67
N VAL A 20 6.88 0.52 5.94
CA VAL A 20 5.49 0.25 6.33
C VAL A 20 4.76 1.57 6.54
N VAL A 21 3.69 1.80 5.77
CA VAL A 21 2.88 3.02 5.85
C VAL A 21 1.46 2.65 6.25
N MET A 22 0.92 3.32 7.27
CA MET A 22 -0.50 3.21 7.61
C MET A 22 -1.26 4.25 6.80
N ALA A 23 -2.19 3.80 5.96
CA ALA A 23 -3.14 4.70 5.35
C ALA A 23 -4.14 5.16 6.41
N THR A 24 -4.29 6.46 6.57
CA THR A 24 -5.34 7.06 7.36
C THR A 24 -5.96 8.16 6.53
N ASP A 25 -7.29 8.22 6.51
CA ASP A 25 -8.01 9.32 5.88
C ASP A 25 -8.41 10.36 6.92
N GLU A 26 -8.89 11.50 6.41
CA GLU A 26 -9.44 12.59 7.21
C GLU A 26 -10.76 12.20 7.91
N GLU A 27 -11.38 11.08 7.52
CA GLU A 27 -12.60 10.55 8.13
C GLU A 27 -12.33 9.85 9.48
N GLY A 28 -11.06 9.65 9.85
CA GLY A 28 -10.68 9.19 11.18
C GLY A 28 -10.70 7.68 11.33
N ASN A 29 -10.41 6.94 10.25
CA ASN A 29 -10.25 5.48 10.27
C ASN A 29 -9.03 4.97 11.07
N GLY A 30 -8.39 5.82 11.89
CA GLY A 30 -7.21 5.52 12.71
C GLY A 30 -7.37 4.44 13.79
N PHE A 31 -8.56 3.86 13.95
CA PHE A 31 -8.82 2.71 14.82
C PHE A 31 -9.64 1.60 14.13
N ALA A 32 -9.82 1.66 12.82
CA ALA A 32 -10.57 0.64 12.09
C ALA A 32 -9.75 -0.67 11.97
N PRO A 33 -10.41 -1.85 11.94
CA PRO A 33 -9.70 -3.12 11.83
C PRO A 33 -9.15 -3.33 10.42
N LEU A 34 -7.82 -3.43 10.29
CA LEU A 34 -7.10 -3.65 9.04
C LEU A 34 -7.87 -4.53 8.03
N GLY A 35 -8.18 -3.91 6.90
CA GLY A 35 -8.87 -4.52 5.77
C GLY A 35 -7.89 -5.14 4.78
N GLU A 36 -6.92 -4.34 4.33
CA GLU A 36 -6.08 -4.67 3.17
C GLU A 36 -4.61 -4.27 3.34
N ILE A 37 -3.74 -4.97 2.61
CA ILE A 37 -2.31 -4.71 2.55
C ILE A 37 -1.91 -4.72 1.08
N GLU A 38 -1.30 -3.64 0.62
CA GLU A 38 -0.88 -3.49 -0.76
C GLU A 38 0.56 -3.01 -0.87
N LEU A 39 1.15 -3.25 -2.04
CA LEU A 39 2.43 -2.65 -2.39
C LEU A 39 2.18 -1.31 -3.08
N GLY A 40 2.85 -0.26 -2.60
CA GLY A 40 2.82 1.07 -3.18
C GLY A 40 4.18 1.74 -3.14
N ALA A 41 4.22 3.00 -3.53
CA ALA A 41 5.35 3.89 -3.39
C ALA A 41 4.92 5.08 -2.52
N TYR A 42 5.69 5.36 -1.46
CA TYR A 42 5.48 6.50 -0.60
C TYR A 42 6.34 7.67 -1.07
N GLU A 43 5.70 8.80 -1.34
CA GLU A 43 6.36 10.02 -1.83
C GLU A 43 5.67 11.23 -1.18
N ASP A 44 6.42 12.02 -0.42
CA ASP A 44 5.98 13.29 0.16
C ASP A 44 4.64 13.28 0.92
N GLY A 45 4.35 12.18 1.63
CA GLY A 45 3.10 12.04 2.41
C GLY A 45 1.96 11.36 1.66
N GLU A 46 2.15 11.03 0.38
CA GLU A 46 1.16 10.38 -0.47
C GLU A 46 1.57 8.94 -0.82
N ILE A 47 0.56 8.13 -1.14
CA ILE A 47 0.74 6.78 -1.69
C ILE A 47 0.47 6.83 -3.19
N LYS A 48 1.42 6.32 -3.96
CA LYS A 48 1.35 6.14 -5.41
C LYS A 48 1.55 4.66 -5.77
N LEU A 49 1.36 4.30 -7.03
CA LEU A 49 1.65 2.96 -7.52
C LEU A 49 3.17 2.72 -7.54
N ALA A 50 3.61 1.55 -7.08
CA ALA A 50 5.00 1.13 -7.21
C ALA A 50 5.33 0.68 -8.64
N GLU A 51 4.35 0.09 -9.32
CA GLU A 51 4.47 -0.37 -10.71
C GLU A 51 3.10 -0.37 -11.38
N LEU A 52 3.09 -0.13 -12.69
CA LEU A 52 1.86 -0.19 -13.49
C LEU A 52 1.70 -1.56 -14.14
N THR A 53 0.87 -2.40 -13.52
CA THR A 53 0.53 -3.74 -14.05
C THR A 53 -0.57 -3.67 -15.11
N ASP A 54 -0.71 -4.71 -15.95
CA ASP A 54 -1.78 -4.81 -16.94
C ASP A 54 -3.19 -4.79 -16.31
N GLU A 55 -3.31 -5.28 -15.07
CA GLU A 55 -4.57 -5.24 -14.34
C GLU A 55 -4.92 -3.82 -13.91
N LEU A 56 -3.94 -3.08 -13.38
CA LEU A 56 -4.10 -1.67 -13.01
C LEU A 56 -4.40 -0.80 -14.24
N ARG A 57 -3.76 -1.05 -15.39
CA ARG A 57 -4.12 -0.37 -16.66
C ARG A 57 -5.58 -0.59 -17.05
N LYS A 58 -6.12 -1.80 -16.86
CA LYS A 58 -7.54 -2.10 -17.15
C LYS A 58 -8.49 -1.38 -16.19
N GLN A 59 -8.04 -1.08 -14.98
CA GLN A 59 -8.79 -0.29 -13.99
C GLN A 59 -8.74 1.21 -14.28
N GLY A 60 -7.88 1.65 -15.22
CA GLY A 60 -7.79 3.03 -15.68
C GLY A 60 -6.55 3.78 -15.19
N TYR A 61 -5.64 3.11 -14.47
CA TYR A 61 -4.38 3.72 -14.03
C TYR A 61 -3.41 3.95 -15.19
N GLY A 62 -2.71 5.07 -15.14
CA GLY A 62 -1.72 5.52 -16.10
C GLY A 62 -0.30 5.55 -15.52
N GLU A 63 0.67 5.92 -16.37
CA GLU A 63 2.08 6.04 -15.94
C GLU A 63 2.23 7.18 -14.92
N GLU A 64 1.35 8.18 -14.98
CA GLU A 64 1.29 9.31 -14.04
C GLU A 64 0.98 8.90 -12.60
N ASP A 65 0.36 7.73 -12.41
CA ASP A 65 0.00 7.21 -11.09
C ASP A 65 1.16 6.44 -10.43
N VAL A 66 2.23 6.16 -11.19
CA VAL A 66 3.44 5.49 -10.71
C VAL A 66 4.44 6.50 -10.18
N SER A 67 4.99 6.25 -8.99
CA SER A 67 6.13 7.02 -8.49
C SER A 67 7.45 6.36 -8.88
N VAL A 68 8.30 7.11 -9.58
CA VAL A 68 9.69 6.68 -9.90
C VAL A 68 10.70 7.05 -8.81
N ASP A 69 10.39 8.09 -8.02
CA ASP A 69 11.26 8.61 -6.97
C ASP A 69 10.79 8.20 -5.55
N GLY A 70 9.59 7.62 -5.46
CA GLY A 70 8.99 7.16 -4.21
C GLY A 70 9.68 5.92 -3.62
N VAL A 71 9.61 5.79 -2.31
CA VAL A 71 10.16 4.65 -1.58
C VAL A 71 9.14 3.51 -1.62
N ARG A 72 9.56 2.31 -2.06
CA ARG A 72 8.68 1.11 -2.02
C ARG A 72 8.15 0.92 -0.60
N ALA A 73 6.84 0.74 -0.52
CA ALA A 73 6.12 0.72 0.73
C ALA A 73 5.07 -0.39 0.75
N VAL A 74 4.91 -0.99 1.92
CA VAL A 74 3.76 -1.82 2.27
C VAL A 74 2.73 -0.92 2.92
N VAL A 75 1.59 -0.77 2.27
CA VAL A 75 0.50 0.13 2.69
C VAL A 75 -0.55 -0.68 3.43
N LEU A 76 -0.88 -0.24 4.63
CA LEU A 76 -1.87 -0.87 5.50
C LEU A 76 -3.16 -0.03 5.46
N TRP A 77 -4.20 -0.56 4.80
CA TRP A 77 -5.50 0.08 4.65
C TRP A 77 -6.49 -0.40 5.73
N PRO A 78 -7.04 0.52 6.56
CA PRO A 78 -8.00 0.17 7.60
C PRO A 78 -9.30 -0.46 7.09
#